data_AF-F8C7W4-F1
#
_entry.id   AF-F8C7W4-F1
#
_cell.length_a   1.000
_cell.length_b   1.000
_cell.length_c   1.000
_cell.angle_alpha   90.00
_cell.angle_beta   90.00
_cell.angle_gamma   90.00
#
_symmetry.space_group_name_H-M   'P 1'
#
loop_
_entity.id
_entity.type
_entity.pdbx_description
1 polymer ?
#
loop_
_entity_poly.entity_id
_entity_poly.type
_entity_poly.pdbx_seq_one_letter_code
_entity_poly.pdbx_strand_id
1 'polypeptide(L)'
;MWQSNLAPSPELFDAFYGKGRTPITLDAYREQYIQEMASQREAIAALASRVRQGETVTLLCSKDCILEQVCHRTILAELIEAEGASNASA
;
A
#
# COMPACT_ATOMS: atom_id res chain seq x y z
N MET A 1 -8.33 -0.19 -13.08
CA MET A 1 -9.19 0.62 -12.19
C MET A 1 -8.30 1.39 -11.23
N TRP A 2 -8.54 2.68 -11.01
CA TRP A 2 -7.82 3.48 -10.02
C TRP A 2 -8.57 3.47 -8.69
N GLN A 3 -7.89 3.14 -7.58
CA GLN A 3 -8.45 3.08 -6.23
C GLN A 3 -7.66 4.01 -5.31
N SER A 4 -8.08 5.27 -5.20
CA SER A 4 -7.34 6.29 -4.45
C SER A 4 -7.28 6.04 -2.94
N ASN A 5 -8.22 5.27 -2.40
CA ASN A 5 -8.24 4.84 -1.01
C ASN A 5 -7.08 3.87 -0.66
N LEU A 6 -6.40 3.30 -1.65
CA LEU A 6 -5.20 2.47 -1.46
C LEU A 6 -3.90 3.27 -1.61
N ALA A 7 -3.98 4.57 -1.89
CA ALA A 7 -2.83 5.46 -1.83
C ALA A 7 -2.63 5.96 -0.38
N PRO A 8 -1.41 6.39 0.00
CA PRO A 8 -1.20 7.07 1.26
C PRO A 8 -2.07 8.33 1.34
N SER A 9 -2.58 8.66 2.52
CA SER A 9 -3.31 9.91 2.71
C SER A 9 -2.44 11.13 2.37
N PRO A 10 -3.05 12.29 2.03
CA PRO A 10 -2.30 13.53 1.84
C PRO A 10 -1.46 13.91 3.06
N GLU A 11 -1.96 13.63 4.26
CA GLU A 11 -1.26 13.90 5.52
C GLU A 11 0.00 13.05 5.66
N LEU A 12 -0.10 11.74 5.41
CA LEU A 12 1.02 10.81 5.42
C LEU A 12 2.03 11.13 4.31
N PHE A 13 1.54 11.48 3.11
CA PHE A 13 2.39 11.92 2.01
C PHE A 13 3.20 13.17 2.39
N ASP A 14 2.56 14.18 2.97
CA ASP A 14 3.23 15.42 3.39
C ASP A 14 4.19 15.20 4.57
N ALA A 15 3.91 14.23 5.44
CA ALA A 15 4.79 13.83 6.54
C ALA A 15 6.06 13.15 6.02
N PHE A 16 5.94 12.33 4.97
CA PHE A 16 7.05 11.63 4.37
C PHE A 16 7.96 12.53 3.53
N TYR A 17 7.40 13.43 2.71
CA TYR A 17 8.19 14.32 1.85
C TYR A 17 8.73 15.57 2.57
N GLY A 18 8.37 15.78 3.85
CA GLY A 18 8.93 16.86 4.66
C GLY A 18 8.62 18.26 4.14
N LYS A 19 7.39 18.51 3.67
CA LYS A 19 6.93 19.82 3.16
C LYS A 19 6.97 20.90 4.26
N GLY A 20 8.16 21.44 4.53
CA GLY A 20 8.40 22.44 5.57
C GLY A 20 8.62 21.87 6.98
N ARG A 21 8.77 20.55 7.13
CA ARG A 21 9.02 19.86 8.41
C ARG A 21 10.03 18.73 8.24
N THR A 22 10.66 18.31 9.34
CA THR A 22 11.50 17.11 9.33
C THR A 22 10.67 15.91 8.87
N PRO A 23 11.09 15.21 7.79
CA PRO A 23 10.43 13.99 7.34
C PRO A 23 10.33 12.93 8.45
N ILE A 24 9.24 12.16 8.44
CA ILE A 24 9.16 10.94 9.25
C ILE A 24 10.15 9.89 8.73
N THR A 25 10.52 8.95 9.60
CA THR A 25 11.38 7.82 9.21
C THR A 25 10.64 6.88 8.27
N LEU A 26 11.40 6.04 7.57
CA LEU A 26 10.87 4.98 6.72
C LEU A 26 9.97 4.00 7.49
N ASP A 27 10.41 3.60 8.68
CA ASP A 27 9.65 2.68 9.53
C ASP A 27 8.33 3.30 9.98
N ALA A 28 8.35 4.58 10.38
CA ALA A 28 7.14 5.30 10.76
C ALA A 28 6.16 5.45 9.59
N TYR A 29 6.67 5.67 8.37
CA TYR A 29 5.84 5.70 7.16
C TYR A 29 5.18 4.35 6.90
N ARG A 30 5.94 3.25 6.99
CA ARG A 30 5.42 1.89 6.77
C ARG A 30 4.33 1.56 7.78
N GLU A 31 4.56 1.83 9.06
CA GLU A 31 3.58 1.59 10.12
C GLU A 31 2.28 2.37 9.90
N GLN A 32 2.38 3.66 9.60
CA GLN A 32 1.22 4.50 9.35
C GLN A 32 0.45 4.07 8.10
N TYR A 33 1.13 3.74 7.01
CA TYR A 33 0.47 3.26 5.79
C TYR A 33 -0.28 1.94 6.04
N ILE A 34 0.32 1.00 6.79
CA ILE A 34 -0.36 -0.24 7.17
C ILE A 34 -1.62 0.05 8.00
N GLN A 35 -1.57 1.02 8.91
CA GLN A 35 -2.74 1.44 9.68
C GLN A 35 -3.85 2.04 8.79
N GLU A 36 -3.50 2.87 7.82
CA GLU A 36 -4.47 3.38 6.84
C GLU A 36 -5.13 2.23 6.06
N MET A 37 -4.33 1.24 5.64
CA MET A 37 -4.80 0.07 4.90
C MET A 37 -5.64 -0.91 5.75
N ALA A 38 -5.52 -0.88 7.07
CA ALA A 38 -6.36 -1.69 7.96
C ALA A 38 -7.86 -1.38 7.80
N SER A 39 -8.20 -0.16 7.35
CA SER A 39 -9.57 0.26 7.06
C SER A 39 -10.02 -0.08 5.63
N GLN A 40 -9.12 -0.60 4.79
CA GLN A 40 -9.34 -0.89 3.36
C GLN A 40 -9.36 -2.40 3.06
N ARG A 41 -9.62 -3.24 4.07
CA ARG A 41 -9.56 -4.71 3.98
C ARG A 41 -10.37 -5.27 2.82
N GLU A 42 -11.58 -4.76 2.59
CA GLU A 42 -12.44 -5.25 1.49
C GLU A 42 -11.82 -5.01 0.11
N ALA A 43 -11.23 -3.83 -0.09
CA ALA A 43 -10.55 -3.50 -1.35
C ALA A 43 -9.32 -4.38 -1.57
N ILE A 44 -8.54 -4.62 -0.51
CA ILE A 44 -7.37 -5.52 -0.55
C ILE A 44 -7.81 -6.96 -0.83
N ALA A 45 -8.85 -7.45 -0.17
CA ALA A 45 -9.40 -8.79 -0.38
C ALA A 45 -9.93 -8.98 -1.81
N ALA A 46 -10.55 -7.95 -2.40
CA ALA A 46 -10.99 -7.97 -3.79
C ALA A 46 -9.81 -8.07 -4.77
N LEU A 47 -8.70 -7.36 -4.52
CA LEU A 47 -7.47 -7.48 -5.31
C LEU A 47 -6.81 -8.85 -5.13
N ALA A 48 -6.72 -9.35 -3.90
CA ALA A 48 -6.18 -10.68 -3.62
C ALA A 48 -6.99 -11.79 -4.32
N SER A 49 -8.32 -11.66 -4.37
CA SER A 49 -9.18 -12.60 -5.10
C SER A 49 -8.87 -12.64 -6.60
N ARG A 50 -8.63 -11.48 -7.23
CA ARG A 50 -8.24 -11.39 -8.64
C ARG A 50 -6.89 -12.06 -8.90
N VAL A 51 -5.90 -11.79 -8.04
CA VAL A 51 -4.57 -12.42 -8.14
C VAL A 51 -4.68 -13.94 -8.05
N ARG A 52 -5.50 -14.47 -7.12
CA ARG A 52 -5.75 -15.93 -7.01
C ARG A 52 -6.43 -16.53 -8.24
N GLN A 53 -7.27 -15.76 -8.92
CA GLN A 53 -7.90 -16.18 -10.18
C GLN A 53 -6.95 -16.13 -11.37
N GLY A 54 -5.68 -15.77 -11.17
CA GLY A 54 -4.66 -15.68 -12.21
C GLY A 54 -4.61 -14.32 -12.92
N GLU A 55 -5.36 -13.31 -12.45
CA GLU A 55 -5.22 -11.96 -12.97
C GLU A 55 -3.89 -11.33 -12.53
N THR A 56 -3.21 -10.67 -13.46
CA THR A 56 -2.06 -9.83 -13.12
C THR A 56 -2.54 -8.46 -12.65
N VAL A 57 -2.18 -8.08 -11.43
CA VAL A 57 -2.42 -6.73 -10.88
C VAL A 57 -1.14 -5.90 -11.00
N THR A 58 -1.22 -4.77 -11.71
CA THR A 58 -0.12 -3.79 -11.75
C THR A 58 -0.40 -2.66 -10.78
N LEU A 59 0.50 -2.44 -9.82
CA LEU A 59 0.43 -1.33 -8.88
C LEU A 59 1.29 -0.17 -9.37
N LEU A 60 0.71 1.03 -9.35
CA LEU A 60 1.38 2.25 -9.80
C LEU A 60 1.69 3.16 -8.61
N CYS A 61 2.80 3.89 -8.71
CA CYS A 61 3.20 4.92 -7.75
C CYS A 61 3.47 6.25 -8.47
N SER A 62 3.67 7.31 -7.70
CA SER A 62 4.18 8.58 -8.22
C SER A 62 5.55 8.38 -8.87
N LYS A 63 5.79 9.12 -9.95
CA LYS A 63 7.10 9.23 -10.60
C LYS A 63 8.20 9.74 -9.66
N ASP A 64 7.82 10.45 -8.60
CA ASP A 64 8.75 11.05 -7.63
C ASP A 64 9.15 10.07 -6.51
N CYS A 65 8.62 8.83 -6.54
CA CYS A 65 8.99 7.80 -5.58
C CYS A 65 10.37 7.21 -5.91
N ILE A 66 11.35 7.56 -5.09
CA ILE A 66 12.75 7.14 -5.26
C ILE A 66 13.18 5.97 -4.35
N LEU A 67 12.29 5.48 -3.47
CA LEU A 67 12.59 4.44 -2.49
C LEU A 67 11.67 3.24 -2.68
N GLU A 68 12.07 2.30 -3.53
CA GLU A 68 11.21 1.17 -3.92
C GLU A 68 10.83 0.26 -2.74
N GLN A 69 11.75 0.01 -1.81
CA GLN A 69 11.52 -0.93 -0.70
C GLN A 69 10.48 -0.42 0.32
N VAL A 70 10.24 0.88 0.36
CA VAL A 70 9.26 1.51 1.26
C VAL A 70 8.16 2.21 0.48
N CYS A 71 8.12 2.03 -0.83
CA CYS A 71 7.08 2.55 -1.69
C CYS A 71 5.75 1.93 -1.26
N HIS A 72 4.69 2.74 -1.19
CA HIS A 72 3.35 2.22 -0.88
C HIS A 72 2.94 1.07 -1.79
N ARG A 73 3.41 1.02 -3.05
CA ARG A 73 3.14 -0.09 -3.97
C ARG A 73 3.71 -1.43 -3.49
N THR A 74 4.87 -1.39 -2.85
CA THR A 74 5.56 -2.58 -2.34
C THR A 74 4.84 -3.07 -1.10
N ILE A 75 4.54 -2.15 -0.17
CA ILE A 75 3.79 -2.49 1.05
C ILE A 75 2.38 -3.01 0.70
N LEU A 76 1.71 -2.39 -0.28
CA LEU A 76 0.40 -2.84 -0.75
C LEU A 76 0.46 -4.22 -1.43
N ALA A 77 1.51 -4.50 -2.20
CA ALA A 77 1.73 -5.83 -2.78
C ALA A 77 1.85 -6.88 -1.66
N GLU A 78 2.67 -6.63 -0.64
CA GLU A 78 2.80 -7.51 0.53
C GLU A 78 1.46 -7.77 1.21
N LEU A 79 0.63 -6.74 1.38
CA LEU A 79 -0.70 -6.87 1.99
C LEU A 79 -1.66 -7.71 1.13
N ILE A 80 -1.67 -7.51 -0.20
CA ILE A 80 -2.49 -8.28 -1.14
C ILE A 80 -2.05 -9.75 -1.15
N GLU A 81 -0.75 -10.01 -1.20
CA GLU A 81 -0.18 -11.37 -1.19
C GLU A 81 -0.47 -12.09 0.14
N ALA A 82 -0.33 -11.40 1.27
CA ALA A 82 -0.63 -11.95 2.59
C ALA A 82 -2.12 -12.29 2.76
N GLU A 83 -3.01 -11.42 2.29
CA GLU A 83 -4.47 -11.68 2.26
C GLU A 83 -4.82 -12.83 1.30
N GLY A 84 -4.05 -12.96 0.21
CA GLY A 84 -4.07 -14.06 -0.73
C GLY A 84 -3.78 -15.40 -0.06
N ALA A 85 -2.66 -15.48 0.67
CA ALA A 85 -2.17 -16.68 1.34
C ALA A 85 -3.02 -17.08 2.56
N SER A 86 -3.49 -16.11 3.34
CA SER A 86 -4.33 -16.35 4.54
C SER A 86 -5.63 -17.06 4.17
N ASN A 87 -6.26 -16.67 3.06
CA ASN A 87 -7.50 -17.27 2.57
C ASN A 87 -7.30 -18.56 1.74
N ALA A 88 -6.06 -18.92 1.38
CA ALA A 88 -5.77 -20.20 0.74
C ALA A 88 -5.64 -21.36 1.74
N SER A 89 -5.56 -21.03 3.03
CA SER A 89 -5.43 -21.99 4.14
C SER A 89 -6.75 -22.25 4.89
N ALA A 90 -7.85 -21.65 4.43
CA ALA A 90 -9.21 -21.79 4.96
C ALA A 90 -10.10 -22.50 3.93
#